data_AF-A0A3B9A7T3-F1
#
_entry.id   AF-A0A3B9A7T3-F1
#
_cell.length_a   1.000
_cell.length_b   1.000
_cell.length_c   1.000
_cell.angle_alpha   90.00
_cell.angle_beta   90.00
_cell.angle_gamma   90.00
#
_symmetry.space_group_name_H-M   'P 1'
#
loop_
_entity.id
_entity.type
_entity.pdbx_description
1 polymer ?
#
loop_
_entity_poly.entity_id
_entity_poly.type
_entity_poly.pdbx_seq_one_letter_code
_entity_poly.pdbx_strand_id
1 'polypeptide(L)'
;MTPERSPSAHEITRVDVTRIHHYSRNPRRQQNPEYDRIKASIQAEGLDQPLVLSQEPGAADYVLHSGGNTRLRILKELLDETGDERFRWID
;
A
#
# COMPACT_ATOMS: atom_id res chain seq x y z
N MET A 1 -20.95 27.35 -13.37
CA MET A 1 -21.06 26.86 -11.98
C MET A 1 -20.71 25.39 -11.98
N THR A 2 -19.41 25.10 -11.84
CA THR A 2 -18.86 23.80 -11.45
C THR A 2 -17.37 24.04 -11.18
N PRO A 3 -16.86 23.85 -9.96
CA PRO A 3 -15.43 23.83 -9.76
C PRO A 3 -14.92 22.48 -10.30
N GLU A 4 -14.23 22.49 -11.43
CA GLU A 4 -13.39 21.35 -11.82
C GLU A 4 -12.21 21.29 -10.85
N ARG A 5 -12.45 20.66 -9.70
CA ARG A 5 -11.37 20.15 -8.86
C ARG A 5 -10.77 18.95 -9.59
N SER A 6 -9.82 19.22 -10.49
CA SER A 6 -8.77 18.27 -10.81
C SER A 6 -8.14 17.86 -9.47
N PRO A 7 -8.17 16.58 -9.05
CA PRO A 7 -7.34 16.18 -7.94
C PRO A 7 -5.88 16.30 -8.41
N SER A 8 -5.19 17.34 -7.96
CA SER A 8 -3.74 17.45 -8.06
C SER A 8 -3.15 16.18 -7.45
N ALA A 9 -2.54 15.35 -8.28
CA ALA A 9 -2.09 14.00 -7.95
C ALA A 9 -0.87 13.94 -6.99
N HIS A 10 -0.73 14.87 -6.04
CA HIS A 10 0.42 14.93 -5.13
C HIS A 10 0.08 15.45 -3.72
N GLU A 11 -1.15 15.25 -3.22
CA GLU A 11 -1.37 15.32 -1.77
C GLU A 11 -1.09 13.94 -1.19
N ILE A 12 0.13 13.77 -0.68
CA ILE A 12 0.54 12.67 0.21
C ILE A 12 -0.39 12.72 1.44
N THR A 13 -1.55 12.10 1.29
CA THR A 13 -2.53 11.94 2.36
C THR A 13 -2.28 10.57 2.90
N ARG A 14 -1.51 10.51 3.98
CA ARG A 14 -1.25 9.32 4.80
C ARG A 14 -2.40 8.30 4.70
N VAL A 15 -2.20 7.19 4.01
CA VAL A 15 -3.24 6.19 3.73
C VAL A 15 -3.15 5.07 4.76
N ASP A 16 -4.30 4.69 5.33
CA ASP A 16 -4.39 3.55 6.23
C ASP A 16 -4.37 2.24 5.42
N VAL A 17 -3.41 1.35 5.74
CA VAL A 17 -3.19 0.05 5.09
C VAL A 17 -4.40 -0.87 5.16
N THR A 18 -5.29 -0.70 6.15
CA THR A 18 -6.55 -1.45 6.25
C THR A 18 -7.57 -1.02 5.19
N ARG A 19 -7.48 0.22 4.69
CA ARG A 19 -8.30 0.74 3.57
C ARG A 19 -7.71 0.42 2.19
N ILE A 20 -6.53 -0.21 2.15
CA ILE A 20 -5.89 -0.62 0.92
C ILE A 20 -6.22 -2.08 0.63
N HIS A 21 -6.84 -2.30 -0.52
CA HIS A 21 -7.19 -3.62 -1.02
C HIS A 21 -6.10 -4.14 -1.93
N HIS A 22 -5.81 -5.43 -1.77
CA HIS A 22 -4.94 -6.14 -2.70
C HIS A 22 -5.61 -6.18 -4.07
N TYR A 23 -4.81 -6.02 -5.13
CA TYR A 23 -5.33 -6.20 -6.47
C TYR A 23 -5.65 -7.69 -6.68
N SER A 24 -6.95 -8.03 -6.77
CA SER A 24 -7.45 -9.41 -6.78
C SER A 24 -7.03 -10.21 -8.01
N ARG A 25 -6.58 -9.55 -9.09
CA ARG A 25 -6.15 -10.20 -10.33
C ARG A 25 -4.67 -10.61 -10.29
N ASN A 26 -4.25 -11.27 -9.21
CA ASN A 26 -2.89 -11.76 -9.05
C ASN A 26 -2.82 -13.26 -9.40
N PRO A 27 -2.54 -13.66 -10.65
CA PRO A 27 -2.43 -15.06 -11.07
C PRO A 27 -1.21 -15.79 -10.47
N ARG A 28 -0.34 -15.08 -9.75
CA ARG A 28 0.86 -15.66 -9.15
C ARG A 28 0.48 -16.41 -7.87
N ARG A 29 0.49 -17.75 -7.96
CA ARG A 29 0.37 -18.67 -6.81
C ARG A 29 1.68 -18.80 -6.02
N GLN A 30 2.82 -18.40 -6.60
CA GLN A 30 4.14 -18.54 -5.98
C GLN A 30 4.50 -17.28 -5.21
N GLN A 31 4.87 -17.44 -3.94
CA GLN A 31 5.43 -16.34 -3.15
C GLN A 31 6.70 -15.84 -3.82
N ASN A 32 6.90 -14.52 -3.83
CA ASN A 32 8.13 -13.93 -4.38
C ASN A 32 9.29 -14.39 -3.48
N PRO A 33 10.37 -15.00 -3.97
CA PRO A 33 11.47 -15.47 -3.12
C PRO A 33 12.18 -14.32 -2.38
N GLU A 34 12.02 -13.09 -2.86
CA GLU A 34 12.49 -11.88 -2.21
C GLU A 34 11.54 -11.38 -1.11
N TYR A 35 10.47 -12.12 -0.78
CA TYR A 35 9.48 -11.72 0.22
C TYR A 35 10.13 -11.41 1.57
N ASP A 36 10.92 -12.35 2.11
CA ASP A 36 11.61 -12.18 3.39
C ASP A 36 12.60 -11.01 3.37
N ARG A 37 13.30 -10.80 2.25
CA ARG A 37 14.21 -9.65 2.08
C ARG A 37 13.46 -8.33 2.08
N ILE A 38 12.34 -8.25 1.35
CA ILE A 38 11.48 -7.06 1.34
C ILE A 38 10.88 -6.86 2.73
N LYS A 39 10.52 -7.93 3.45
CA LYS A 39 10.00 -7.85 4.83
C LYS A 39 11.03 -7.27 5.78
N ALA A 40 12.24 -7.79 5.76
CA ALA A 40 13.34 -7.29 6.58
C ALA A 40 13.67 -5.82 6.25
N SER A 41 13.68 -5.46 4.96
CA SER A 41 13.93 -4.07 4.53
C SER A 41 12.83 -3.12 5.02
N ILE A 42 11.56 -3.48 4.86
CA ILE A 42 10.43 -2.68 5.36
C ILE A 42 10.44 -2.60 6.88
N GLN A 43 10.81 -3.68 7.58
CA GLN A 43 10.90 -3.67 9.02
C GLN A 43 12.04 -2.78 9.54
N ALA A 44 13.18 -2.77 8.85
CA ALA A 44 14.37 -2.01 9.25
C ALA A 44 14.22 -0.51 8.96
N GLU A 45 13.81 -0.14 7.75
CA GLU A 45 13.82 1.25 7.27
C GLU A 45 12.44 1.79 6.90
N GLY A 46 11.43 0.92 6.80
CA GLY A 46 10.09 1.29 6.33
C GLY A 46 9.93 1.14 4.81
N LEU A 47 8.87 1.75 4.28
CA LEU A 47 8.60 1.74 2.85
C LEU A 47 9.52 2.72 2.13
N ASP A 48 10.69 2.24 1.70
CA ASP A 48 11.65 3.03 0.89
C ASP A 48 11.05 3.50 -0.44
N GLN A 49 10.22 2.66 -1.06
CA GLN A 49 9.58 2.97 -2.34
C GLN A 49 8.07 3.14 -2.18
N PRO A 50 7.50 4.29 -2.59
CA PRO A 50 6.10 4.58 -2.42
C PRO A 50 5.21 3.55 -3.13
N LEU A 51 4.06 3.25 -2.54
CA LEU A 51 3.06 2.38 -3.15
C LEU A 51 2.23 3.19 -4.14
N VAL A 52 2.20 2.73 -5.39
CA VAL A 52 1.30 3.31 -6.39
C VAL A 52 -0.11 2.82 -6.11
N LEU A 53 -0.86 3.65 -5.40
CA LEU A 53 -2.29 3.47 -5.15
C LEU A 53 -3.10 4.11 -6.27
N SER A 54 -4.17 3.43 -6.67
CA SER A 54 -5.23 3.98 -7.49
C SER A 54 -6.48 4.08 -6.63
N GLN A 55 -6.95 5.31 -6.44
CA GLN A 55 -8.26 5.59 -5.85
C GLN A 55 -9.22 5.94 -6.98
N GLU A 56 -10.34 5.23 -7.07
CA GLU A 56 -11.40 5.65 -7.99
C GLU A 56 -12.10 6.90 -7.45
N PRO A 57 -12.45 7.86 -8.33
CA PRO A 57 -13.15 9.07 -7.91
C PRO A 57 -14.50 8.70 -7.27
N GLY A 58 -14.61 8.91 -5.96
CA GLY A 58 -15.78 8.56 -5.14
C GLY A 58 -15.64 7.28 -4.31
N ALA A 59 -14.53 6.54 -4.44
CA ALA A 59 -14.22 5.40 -3.58
C ALA A 59 -13.54 5.85 -2.29
N ALA A 60 -13.99 5.31 -1.15
CA ALA A 60 -13.33 5.49 0.14
C ALA A 60 -12.08 4.60 0.30
N ASP A 61 -11.99 3.57 -0.55
CA ASP A 61 -10.96 2.54 -0.54
C ASP A 61 -9.91 2.76 -1.63
N TYR A 62 -8.69 2.29 -1.37
CA TYR A 62 -7.57 2.36 -2.31
C TYR A 62 -7.25 0.98 -2.86
N VAL A 63 -6.92 0.91 -4.15
CA VAL A 63 -6.50 -0.34 -4.80
C VAL A 63 -5.07 -0.20 -5.28
N LEU A 64 -4.27 -1.26 -5.10
CA LEU A 64 -2.91 -1.29 -5.63
C LEU A 64 -2.89 -1.30 -7.17
N HIS A 65 -2.17 -0.37 -7.78
CA HIS A 65 -2.07 -0.28 -9.24
C HIS A 65 -1.14 -1.36 -9.83
N SER A 66 0.06 -1.53 -9.26
CA SER A 66 1.06 -2.51 -9.75
C SER A 66 2.17 -2.75 -8.72
N GLY A 67 2.67 -3.99 -8.64
CA GLY A 67 3.90 -4.34 -7.89
C GLY A 67 3.86 -4.27 -6.36
N GLY A 68 2.85 -3.62 -5.76
CA GLY A 68 2.78 -3.40 -4.31
C GLY A 68 2.08 -4.48 -3.48
N ASN A 69 1.57 -5.56 -4.09
CA ASN A 69 0.82 -6.61 -3.35
C ASN A 69 1.67 -7.28 -2.27
N THR A 70 2.94 -7.56 -2.58
CA THR A 70 3.89 -8.15 -1.62
C THR A 70 4.16 -7.20 -0.47
N ARG A 71 4.46 -5.93 -0.75
CA ARG A 71 4.71 -4.91 0.27
C ARG A 71 3.51 -4.69 1.16
N LEU A 72 2.30 -4.61 0.60
CA LEU A 72 1.07 -4.47 1.38
C LEU A 72 0.84 -5.68 2.30
N ARG A 73 1.13 -6.90 1.82
CA ARG A 73 1.04 -8.10 2.67
C ARG A 73 2.04 -8.03 3.81
N ILE A 74 3.28 -7.66 3.51
CA ILE A 74 4.35 -7.49 4.50
C ILE A 74 3.97 -6.44 5.55
N LEU A 75 3.43 -5.30 5.14
CA LEU A 75 2.97 -4.26 6.07
C LEU A 75 1.88 -4.78 7.01
N LYS A 76 0.89 -5.50 6.47
CA LYS A 76 -0.18 -6.09 7.27
C LYS A 76 0.36 -7.14 8.25
N GLU A 77 1.29 -7.99 7.82
CA GLU A 77 1.97 -8.95 8.70
C GLU A 77 2.81 -8.25 9.77
N LEU A 78 3.66 -7.29 9.41
CA LEU A 78 4.48 -6.55 10.36
C LEU A 78 3.61 -5.79 11.38
N LEU A 79 2.50 -5.19 10.93
CA LEU A 79 1.54 -4.54 11.83
C LEU A 79 0.90 -5.55 12.80
N ASP A 80 0.55 -6.75 12.35
CA ASP A 80 -0.02 -7.80 13.21
C ASP A 80 1.02 -8.36 14.19
N GLU A 81 2.26 -8.59 13.73
CA GLU A 81 3.37 -9.13 14.52
C GLU A 81 3.93 -8.12 15.53
N THR A 82 4.08 -6.86 15.13
CA THR A 82 4.72 -5.82 15.96
C THR A 82 3.74 -4.89 16.64
N GLY A 83 2.53 -4.73 16.10
CA GLY A 83 1.56 -3.72 16.53
C GLY A 83 1.94 -2.27 16.18
N ASP A 84 2.99 -2.06 15.38
CA ASP A 84 3.57 -0.73 15.19
C ASP A 84 2.79 0.09 14.16
N GLU A 85 2.32 1.27 14.57
CA GLU A 85 1.52 2.16 13.74
C GLU A 85 2.27 2.67 12.51
N ARG A 86 3.61 2.61 12.48
CA ARG A 86 4.38 2.95 11.28
C ARG A 86 4.02 2.08 10.07
N PHE A 87 3.58 0.84 10.30
CA PHE A 87 3.17 -0.08 9.24
C PHE A 87 1.68 0.04 8.90
N ARG A 88 0.91 0.71 9.77
CA ARG A 88 -0.51 0.98 9.54
C ARG A 88 -0.73 2.09 8.54
N TRP A 89 0.19 3.03 8.47
CA TRP A 89 0.05 4.23 7.68
C TRP A 89 1.18 4.35 6.66
N ILE A 90 0.83 4.55 5.40
CA ILE A 90 1.81 4.85 4.34
C ILE A 90 1.71 6.31 3.94
N ASP A 91 2.85 6.97 3.76
CA ASP A 91 2.97 8.28 3.10
C ASP A 91 3.22 8.15 1.59
#